data_AF-A0A2M8GGN8-F1
#
_entry.id   AF-A0A2M8GGN8-F1
#
_cell.length_a   1.000
_cell.length_b   1.000
_cell.length_c   1.000
_cell.angle_alpha   90.00
_cell.angle_beta   90.00
_cell.angle_gamma   90.00
#
_symmetry.space_group_name_H-M   'P 1'
#
loop_
_entity.id
_entity.type
_entity.pdbx_description
1 polymer ?
#
loop_
_entity_poly.entity_id
_entity_poly.type
_entity_poly.pdbx_seq_one_letter_code
_entity_poly.pdbx_strand_id
1 'polypeptide(L)'
;MKISHIPIIEITPDSREWPELLNQLKDPPKQLYYRGTWDAALFEKSLAVVGSRRMTGYGQRVLEMLIPSLVAEGVTIISGFMYGVDTKAHQECLDCGGKTVAVLGGGLDVLYPPENEKLYEQIVGAHCLIISEYPPDQQPQLWTFPRRNRIVAGLSSLGVLIIEAGEKSGSLITAELARKLKKPVFAVPGPITSSACAGTNKLIKEGRAKMVLNTGDIVSSQGLPLRTQEEVLKNPVESNILDLLAAEPLTTDEIAHKLSLNIIEISQILTIMAIKNTIEEENGKYYVI
;
A
#
# COMPACT_ATOMS: atom_id res chain seq x y z
N MET A 1 -2.06 27.71 10.16
CA MET A 1 -2.22 27.75 8.69
C MET A 1 -2.81 26.40 8.29
N LYS A 2 -3.89 26.34 7.51
CA LYS A 2 -4.46 25.04 7.10
C LYS A 2 -3.50 24.38 6.12
N ILE A 3 -3.10 23.13 6.41
CA ILE A 3 -2.14 22.36 5.60
C ILE A 3 -2.74 21.99 4.23
N SER A 4 -4.06 21.91 4.13
CA SER A 4 -4.75 21.57 2.89
C SER A 4 -6.09 22.30 2.81
N HIS A 5 -6.55 22.54 1.57
CA HIS A 5 -7.87 23.07 1.28
C HIS A 5 -8.98 22.02 1.41
N ILE A 6 -8.66 20.72 1.43
CA ILE A 6 -9.63 19.65 1.61
C ILE A 6 -10.17 19.67 3.05
N PRO A 7 -11.51 19.67 3.23
CA PRO A 7 -12.11 19.71 4.56
C PRO A 7 -11.73 18.48 5.38
N ILE A 8 -11.69 18.66 6.70
CA ILE A 8 -11.61 17.57 7.65
C ILE A 8 -13.04 17.12 7.96
N ILE A 9 -13.28 15.83 7.91
CA ILE A 9 -14.56 15.22 8.23
C ILE A 9 -14.39 14.44 9.52
N GLU A 10 -15.28 14.69 10.47
CA GLU A 10 -15.39 13.94 11.72
C GLU A 10 -16.40 12.80 11.53
N ILE A 11 -16.03 11.61 12.00
CA ILE A 11 -16.87 10.41 11.97
C ILE A 11 -16.86 9.75 13.34
N THR A 12 -17.98 9.11 13.66
CA THR A 12 -18.21 8.32 14.87
C THR A 12 -18.54 6.87 14.49
N PRO A 13 -18.58 5.92 15.44
CA PRO A 13 -18.97 4.53 15.18
C PRO A 13 -20.30 4.33 14.46
N ASP A 14 -21.23 5.28 14.56
CA ASP A 14 -22.54 5.23 13.90
C ASP A 14 -22.50 5.82 12.46
N SER A 15 -21.37 6.38 12.05
CA SER A 15 -21.20 6.95 10.71
C SER A 15 -21.03 5.84 9.68
N ARG A 16 -21.59 6.03 8.48
CA ARG A 16 -21.45 5.06 7.36
C ARG A 16 -19.99 4.87 6.95
N GLU A 17 -19.20 5.91 7.13
CA GLU A 17 -17.77 5.98 6.87
C GLU A 17 -16.94 5.45 8.04
N TRP A 18 -17.52 4.70 8.99
CA TRP A 18 -16.75 4.09 10.07
C TRP A 18 -16.11 2.76 9.61
N PRO A 19 -14.78 2.59 9.76
CA PRO A 19 -14.14 1.32 9.43
C PRO A 19 -14.40 0.29 10.55
N GLU A 20 -15.33 -0.63 10.31
CA GLU A 20 -15.79 -1.64 11.27
C GLU A 20 -14.67 -2.49 11.89
N LEU A 21 -13.55 -2.67 11.16
CA LEU A 21 -12.36 -3.36 11.66
C LEU A 21 -11.84 -2.78 12.99
N LEU A 22 -12.06 -1.49 13.25
CA LEU A 22 -11.63 -0.84 14.49
C LEU A 22 -12.46 -1.24 15.72
N ASN A 23 -13.67 -1.78 15.52
CA ASN A 23 -14.52 -2.24 16.61
C ASN A 23 -13.94 -3.49 17.31
N GLN A 24 -12.99 -4.18 16.66
CA GLN A 24 -12.29 -5.34 17.21
C GLN A 24 -11.16 -4.96 18.17
N LEU A 25 -10.82 -3.67 18.26
CA LEU A 25 -9.81 -3.19 19.19
C LEU A 25 -10.29 -3.31 20.64
N LYS A 26 -9.37 -3.60 21.56
CA LYS A 26 -9.65 -3.57 23.00
C LYS A 26 -10.07 -2.17 23.50
N ASP A 27 -9.49 -1.14 22.90
CA ASP A 27 -9.80 0.29 23.13
C ASP A 27 -10.09 0.91 21.76
N PRO A 28 -11.32 0.77 21.22
CA PRO A 28 -11.68 1.34 19.93
C PRO A 28 -11.72 2.87 20.03
N PRO A 29 -11.36 3.60 18.96
CA PRO A 29 -11.53 5.05 18.95
C PRO A 29 -13.01 5.40 19.08
N LYS A 30 -13.31 6.49 19.79
CA LYS A 30 -14.70 7.01 19.92
C LYS A 30 -15.11 7.89 18.75
N GLN A 31 -14.13 8.43 18.04
CA GLN A 31 -14.28 9.26 16.85
C GLN A 31 -13.00 9.16 16.03
N LEU A 32 -13.10 9.49 14.75
CA LEU A 32 -11.97 9.71 13.87
C LEU A 32 -12.20 11.00 13.09
N TYR A 33 -11.10 11.63 12.72
CA TYR A 33 -11.05 12.71 11.77
C TYR A 33 -10.33 12.17 10.54
N TYR A 34 -10.85 12.46 9.35
CA TYR A 34 -10.13 12.16 8.12
C TYR A 34 -10.08 13.36 7.17
N ARG A 35 -9.08 13.33 6.29
CA ARG A 35 -8.93 14.22 5.15
C ARG A 35 -8.54 13.39 3.93
N GLY A 36 -9.14 13.69 2.78
CA GLY A 36 -8.96 12.93 1.54
C GLY A 36 -10.25 12.25 1.12
N THR A 37 -10.15 11.19 0.33
CA THR A 37 -11.31 10.49 -0.24
C THR A 37 -11.60 9.23 0.55
N TRP A 38 -12.74 9.20 1.24
CA TRP A 38 -13.20 8.00 1.94
C TRP A 38 -13.71 6.96 0.95
N ASP A 39 -13.24 5.73 1.11
CA ASP A 39 -13.73 4.54 0.40
C ASP A 39 -13.54 3.32 1.31
N ALA A 40 -14.61 2.55 1.52
CA ALA A 40 -14.57 1.35 2.36
C ALA A 40 -13.63 0.28 1.77
N ALA A 41 -13.47 0.24 0.45
CA ALA A 41 -12.60 -0.70 -0.26
C ALA A 41 -11.12 -0.55 0.15
N LEU A 42 -10.71 0.62 0.67
CA LEU A 42 -9.36 0.86 1.20
C LEU A 42 -8.99 -0.10 2.35
N PHE A 43 -9.98 -0.69 3.02
CA PHE A 43 -9.78 -1.55 4.18
C PHE A 43 -10.03 -3.03 3.91
N GLU A 44 -10.54 -3.39 2.74
CA GLU A 44 -10.86 -4.79 2.39
C GLU A 44 -9.58 -5.62 2.15
N LYS A 45 -8.66 -5.11 1.32
CA LYS A 45 -7.36 -5.72 1.04
C LYS A 45 -6.25 -4.75 1.43
N SER A 46 -5.97 -4.65 2.73
CA SER A 46 -5.06 -3.63 3.29
C SER A 46 -3.96 -4.23 4.15
N LEU A 47 -2.74 -3.69 4.01
CA LEU A 47 -1.56 -4.15 4.72
C LEU A 47 -0.89 -2.99 5.46
N ALA A 48 -0.64 -3.17 6.75
CA ALA A 48 0.18 -2.23 7.51
C ALA A 48 1.64 -2.45 7.14
N VAL A 49 2.33 -1.42 6.67
CA VAL A 49 3.77 -1.47 6.42
C VAL A 49 4.46 -0.53 7.40
N VAL A 50 5.23 -1.10 8.33
CA VAL A 50 5.86 -0.35 9.43
C VAL A 50 7.33 -0.74 9.58
N GLY A 51 8.11 0.11 10.23
CA GLY A 51 9.50 -0.26 10.53
C GLY A 51 10.33 0.83 11.19
N SER A 52 11.64 0.75 10.95
CA SER A 52 12.62 1.65 11.55
C SER A 52 12.43 3.09 11.06
N ARG A 53 12.50 4.03 12.00
CA ARG A 53 12.60 5.47 11.70
C ARG A 53 13.94 5.84 11.06
N ARG A 54 14.98 5.02 11.28
CA ARG A 54 16.30 5.10 10.65
C ARG A 54 16.44 3.89 9.75
N MET A 55 15.68 3.90 8.65
CA MET A 55 15.71 2.83 7.66
C MET A 55 17.07 2.80 6.98
N THR A 56 17.58 1.59 6.71
CA THR A 56 18.84 1.40 5.99
C THR A 56 18.58 1.34 4.48
N GLY A 57 19.66 1.38 3.68
CA GLY A 57 19.55 1.13 2.24
C GLY A 57 19.03 -0.28 1.91
N TYR A 58 19.16 -1.25 2.82
CA TYR A 58 18.52 -2.56 2.66
C TYR A 58 16.99 -2.43 2.78
N GLY A 59 16.48 -1.81 3.85
CA GLY A 59 15.04 -1.60 4.03
C GLY A 59 14.41 -0.80 2.88
N GLN A 60 15.15 0.19 2.34
CA GLN A 60 14.71 0.95 1.18
C GLN A 60 14.51 0.05 -0.05
N ARG A 61 15.51 -0.76 -0.42
CA ARG A 61 15.42 -1.69 -1.56
C ARG A 61 14.31 -2.73 -1.39
N VAL A 62 14.08 -3.16 -0.15
CA VAL A 62 12.98 -4.09 0.16
C VAL A 62 11.63 -3.45 -0.14
N LEU A 63 11.43 -2.18 0.23
CA LEU A 63 10.19 -1.45 -0.10
C LEU A 63 10.03 -1.30 -1.62
N GLU A 64 11.09 -0.86 -2.31
CA GLU A 64 11.11 -0.72 -3.79
C GLU A 64 10.82 -2.05 -4.51
N MET A 65 11.13 -3.18 -3.88
CA MET A 65 10.83 -4.52 -4.41
C MET A 65 9.39 -4.98 -4.08
N LEU A 66 8.92 -4.78 -2.84
CA LEU A 66 7.66 -5.37 -2.38
C LEU A 66 6.44 -4.49 -2.70
N ILE A 67 6.56 -3.16 -2.54
CA ILE A 67 5.42 -2.25 -2.68
C ILE A 67 4.81 -2.27 -4.09
N PRO A 68 5.59 -2.22 -5.19
CA PRO A 68 5.00 -2.24 -6.54
C PRO A 68 4.15 -3.49 -6.80
N SER A 69 4.62 -4.66 -6.39
CA SER A 69 3.86 -5.90 -6.56
C SER A 69 2.65 -5.99 -5.62
N LEU A 70 2.72 -5.44 -4.41
CA LEU A 70 1.56 -5.32 -3.53
C LEU A 70 0.49 -4.38 -4.12
N VAL A 71 0.91 -3.25 -4.70
CA VAL A 71 0.01 -2.30 -5.37
C VAL A 71 -0.64 -2.94 -6.59
N ALA A 72 0.11 -3.69 -7.41
CA ALA A 72 -0.44 -4.42 -8.55
C ALA A 72 -1.47 -5.49 -8.15
N GLU A 73 -1.32 -6.04 -6.95
CA GLU A 73 -2.30 -6.94 -6.32
C GLU A 73 -3.52 -6.19 -5.75
N GLY A 74 -3.60 -4.87 -5.89
CA GLY A 74 -4.67 -4.05 -5.32
C GLY A 74 -4.61 -3.91 -3.80
N VAL A 75 -3.43 -4.12 -3.19
CA VAL A 75 -3.26 -3.96 -1.74
C VAL A 75 -3.14 -2.48 -1.38
N THR A 76 -4.01 -2.02 -0.48
CA THR A 76 -3.89 -0.69 0.13
C THR A 76 -2.82 -0.68 1.20
N ILE A 77 -1.89 0.26 1.14
CA ILE A 77 -0.80 0.39 2.12
C ILE A 77 -1.24 1.30 3.27
N ILE A 78 -1.26 0.77 4.50
CA ILE A 78 -1.55 1.53 5.71
C ILE A 78 -0.25 1.79 6.46
N SER A 79 0.03 3.02 6.87
CA SER A 79 1.20 3.30 7.69
C SER A 79 1.00 4.50 8.60
N GLY A 80 2.01 4.75 9.44
CA GLY A 80 1.96 5.70 10.54
C GLY A 80 2.50 7.08 10.22
N PHE A 81 2.69 7.47 8.96
CA PHE A 81 3.13 8.82 8.60
C PHE A 81 4.31 9.34 9.45
N MET A 82 5.32 8.51 9.66
CA MET A 82 6.50 8.81 10.47
C MET A 82 7.76 8.68 9.61
N TYR A 83 8.91 9.17 10.09
CA TYR A 83 10.18 9.00 9.38
C TYR A 83 10.49 7.55 8.99
N GLY A 84 11.35 7.39 7.99
CA GLY A 84 11.92 6.09 7.60
C GLY A 84 10.91 5.26 6.82
N VAL A 85 10.64 4.04 7.30
CA VAL A 85 9.81 3.07 6.60
C VAL A 85 8.41 3.61 6.29
N ASP A 86 7.77 4.30 7.23
CA ASP A 86 6.40 4.79 7.02
C ASP A 86 6.35 5.82 5.87
N THR A 87 7.21 6.85 5.87
CA THR A 87 7.34 7.81 4.76
C THR A 87 7.60 7.11 3.42
N LYS A 88 8.60 6.21 3.35
CA LYS A 88 8.97 5.56 2.09
C LYS A 88 7.87 4.62 1.59
N ALA A 89 7.17 3.90 2.48
CA ALA A 89 6.07 3.03 2.09
C ALA A 89 4.91 3.81 1.46
N HIS A 90 4.56 4.97 2.02
CA HIS A 90 3.59 5.87 1.39
C HIS A 90 4.06 6.39 0.04
N GLN A 91 5.32 6.85 -0.06
CA GLN A 91 5.88 7.38 -1.31
C GLN A 91 5.88 6.33 -2.43
N GLU A 92 6.45 5.16 -2.17
CA GLU A 92 6.49 4.06 -3.16
C GLU A 92 5.09 3.63 -3.61
N CYS A 93 4.13 3.62 -2.68
CA CYS A 93 2.75 3.28 -3.00
C CYS A 93 2.14 4.29 -3.98
N LEU A 94 2.33 5.59 -3.72
CA LEU A 94 1.85 6.66 -4.58
C LEU A 94 2.56 6.68 -5.94
N ASP A 95 3.88 6.46 -5.96
CA ASP A 95 4.67 6.44 -7.19
C ASP A 95 4.22 5.30 -8.13
N CYS A 96 3.67 4.22 -7.57
CA CYS A 96 3.06 3.11 -8.31
C CYS A 96 1.57 3.32 -8.65
N GLY A 97 0.98 4.49 -8.34
CA GLY A 97 -0.45 4.77 -8.54
C GLY A 97 -1.38 4.01 -7.57
N GLY A 98 -0.85 3.47 -6.48
CA GLY A 98 -1.58 2.72 -5.48
C GLY A 98 -2.38 3.58 -4.50
N LYS A 99 -3.11 2.91 -3.61
CA LYS A 99 -3.87 3.54 -2.54
C LYS A 99 -3.19 3.40 -1.19
N THR A 100 -3.16 4.48 -0.43
CA THR A 100 -2.55 4.49 0.89
C THR A 100 -3.39 5.19 1.96
N VAL A 101 -3.27 4.73 3.21
CA VAL A 101 -3.91 5.33 4.38
C VAL A 101 -2.84 5.72 5.40
N ALA A 102 -2.66 7.01 5.61
CA ALA A 102 -1.78 7.56 6.63
C ALA A 102 -2.56 7.78 7.92
N VAL A 103 -2.15 7.11 9.00
CA VAL A 103 -2.76 7.30 10.32
C VAL A 103 -1.86 8.19 11.14
N LEU A 104 -2.31 9.32 11.67
CA LEU A 104 -1.49 10.33 12.36
C LEU A 104 -1.49 10.17 13.87
N GLY A 105 -0.37 10.55 14.50
CA GLY A 105 -0.24 10.63 15.96
C GLY A 105 -0.64 11.99 16.56
N GLY A 106 -1.19 12.89 15.77
CA GLY A 106 -1.67 14.21 16.19
C GLY A 106 -2.84 14.63 15.32
N GLY A 107 -3.32 15.85 15.46
CA GLY A 107 -4.39 16.40 14.65
C GLY A 107 -4.01 16.55 13.17
N LEU A 108 -5.02 16.56 12.29
CA LEU A 108 -4.81 16.66 10.83
C LEU A 108 -4.34 18.04 10.36
N ASP A 109 -4.46 19.09 11.18
CA ASP A 109 -3.92 20.43 10.92
C ASP A 109 -2.57 20.69 11.61
N VAL A 110 -1.98 19.66 12.24
CA VAL A 110 -0.64 19.71 12.84
C VAL A 110 0.26 18.68 12.19
N LEU A 111 1.03 19.13 11.19
CA LEU A 111 1.92 18.25 10.45
C LEU A 111 3.08 17.78 11.33
N TYR A 112 3.22 16.48 11.49
CA TYR A 112 4.41 15.87 12.04
C TYR A 112 4.67 14.50 11.41
N PRO A 113 5.88 14.27 10.88
CA PRO A 113 7.00 15.20 10.85
C PRO A 113 6.83 16.33 9.81
N PRO A 114 7.34 17.55 10.05
CA PRO A 114 7.15 18.70 9.16
C PRO A 114 7.76 18.49 7.77
N GLU A 115 8.82 17.69 7.66
CA GLU A 115 9.48 17.38 6.39
C GLU A 115 8.60 16.58 5.43
N ASN A 116 7.52 15.95 5.93
CA ASN A 116 6.57 15.20 5.11
C ASN A 116 5.44 16.06 4.54
N GLU A 117 5.56 17.40 4.51
CA GLU A 117 4.49 18.30 4.00
C GLU A 117 4.08 17.96 2.58
N LYS A 118 5.07 17.80 1.69
CA LYS A 118 4.83 17.41 0.30
C LYS A 118 4.14 16.04 0.20
N LEU A 119 4.54 15.07 1.04
CA LEU A 119 3.91 13.75 1.06
C LEU A 119 2.46 13.84 1.54
N TYR A 120 2.17 14.67 2.53
CA TYR A 120 0.81 14.93 3.00
C TYR A 120 -0.07 15.42 1.84
N GLU A 121 0.39 16.43 1.11
CA GLU A 121 -0.31 16.98 -0.06
C GLU A 121 -0.48 15.94 -1.16
N GLN A 122 0.53 15.12 -1.43
CA GLN A 122 0.47 14.06 -2.44
C GLN A 122 -0.55 12.98 -2.08
N ILE A 123 -0.62 12.53 -0.83
CA ILE A 123 -1.63 11.56 -0.37
C ILE A 123 -3.03 12.15 -0.61
N VAL A 124 -3.25 13.39 -0.20
CA VAL A 124 -4.55 14.05 -0.37
C VAL A 124 -4.90 14.24 -1.86
N GLY A 125 -3.94 14.69 -2.68
CA GLY A 125 -4.12 14.90 -4.12
C GLY A 125 -4.31 13.61 -4.94
N ALA A 126 -3.79 12.48 -4.47
CA ALA A 126 -3.95 11.17 -5.08
C ALA A 126 -5.27 10.46 -4.72
N HIS A 127 -6.23 11.18 -4.11
CA HIS A 127 -7.50 10.62 -3.63
C HIS A 127 -7.25 9.43 -2.70
N CYS A 128 -6.25 9.56 -1.83
CA CYS A 128 -5.96 8.66 -0.73
C CYS A 128 -6.45 9.28 0.59
N LEU A 129 -6.16 8.63 1.72
CA LEU A 129 -6.78 8.97 2.99
C LEU A 129 -5.74 9.26 4.08
N ILE A 130 -5.99 10.31 4.85
CA ILE A 130 -5.25 10.65 6.06
C ILE A 130 -6.23 10.64 7.22
N ILE A 131 -5.95 9.88 8.28
CA ILE A 131 -6.84 9.67 9.43
C ILE A 131 -6.12 10.03 10.73
N SER A 132 -6.85 10.59 11.69
CA SER A 132 -6.42 10.74 13.07
C SER A 132 -7.57 10.45 14.04
N GLU A 133 -7.25 9.99 15.24
CA GLU A 133 -8.21 9.94 16.35
C GLU A 133 -8.32 11.27 17.11
N TYR A 134 -7.41 12.20 16.83
CA TYR A 134 -7.26 13.43 17.59
C TYR A 134 -7.89 14.62 16.87
N PRO A 135 -8.44 15.60 17.61
CA PRO A 135 -8.96 16.83 17.04
C PRO A 135 -7.97 17.51 16.10
N PRO A 136 -8.44 18.22 15.05
CA PRO A 136 -7.59 18.78 13.99
C PRO A 136 -6.34 19.54 14.46
N ASP A 137 -6.45 20.30 15.54
CA ASP A 137 -5.43 21.19 16.09
C ASP A 137 -4.54 20.55 17.18
N GLN A 138 -4.78 19.28 17.53
CA GLN A 138 -4.06 18.63 18.61
C GLN A 138 -2.59 18.39 18.25
N GLN A 139 -1.68 18.89 19.09
CA GLN A 139 -0.24 18.65 18.94
C GLN A 139 0.11 17.17 19.17
N PRO A 140 1.01 16.56 18.37
CA PRO A 140 1.50 15.21 18.61
C PRO A 140 2.31 15.16 19.91
N GLN A 141 2.15 14.08 20.68
CA GLN A 141 2.89 13.87 21.93
C GLN A 141 3.56 12.50 21.92
N LEU A 142 4.60 12.29 22.72
CA LEU A 142 5.34 11.01 22.71
C LEU A 142 4.44 9.78 22.96
N TRP A 143 3.38 9.93 23.76
CA TRP A 143 2.43 8.86 24.06
C TRP A 143 1.38 8.62 22.97
N THR A 144 1.15 9.59 22.07
CA THR A 144 0.15 9.43 21.01
C THR A 144 0.63 8.50 19.90
N PHE A 145 1.93 8.45 19.60
CA PHE A 145 2.44 7.56 18.55
C PHE A 145 2.26 6.07 18.88
N PRO A 146 2.61 5.56 20.08
CA PRO A 146 2.30 4.19 20.45
C PRO A 146 0.80 3.90 20.50
N ARG A 147 -0.03 4.87 20.92
CA ARG A 147 -1.49 4.71 20.95
C ARG A 147 -2.06 4.58 19.54
N ARG A 148 -1.65 5.45 18.62
CA ARG A 148 -2.02 5.44 17.20
C ARG A 148 -1.77 4.09 16.54
N ASN A 149 -0.70 3.39 16.89
CA ASN A 149 -0.33 2.12 16.26
C ASN A 149 -1.42 1.03 16.37
N ARG A 150 -2.34 1.13 17.34
CA ARG A 150 -3.50 0.22 17.40
C ARG A 150 -4.45 0.42 16.22
N ILE A 151 -4.60 1.65 15.73
CA ILE A 151 -5.43 1.97 14.57
C ILE A 151 -4.76 1.43 13.30
N VAL A 152 -3.45 1.62 13.14
CA VAL A 152 -2.68 1.04 12.01
C VAL A 152 -2.86 -0.48 11.95
N ALA A 153 -2.63 -1.18 13.06
CA ALA A 153 -2.84 -2.64 13.12
C ALA A 153 -4.33 -3.02 12.97
N GLY A 154 -5.23 -2.21 13.53
CA GLY A 154 -6.68 -2.40 13.50
C GLY A 154 -7.27 -2.31 12.10
N LEU A 155 -6.84 -1.35 11.28
CA LEU A 155 -7.34 -1.13 9.92
C LEU A 155 -6.80 -2.13 8.89
N SER A 156 -5.71 -2.83 9.20
CA SER A 156 -5.00 -3.66 8.22
C SER A 156 -5.60 -5.07 8.15
N SER A 157 -6.34 -5.40 7.10
CA SER A 157 -7.04 -6.68 6.98
C SER A 157 -6.10 -7.87 6.74
N LEU A 158 -5.04 -7.68 5.95
CA LEU A 158 -4.06 -8.71 5.63
C LEU A 158 -3.06 -8.97 6.78
N GLY A 159 -2.80 -7.95 7.60
CA GLY A 159 -1.88 -8.02 8.73
C GLY A 159 -0.88 -6.87 8.77
N VAL A 160 0.25 -7.10 9.44
CA VAL A 160 1.33 -6.11 9.60
C VAL A 160 2.64 -6.65 9.05
N LEU A 161 3.22 -5.96 8.08
CA LEU A 161 4.55 -6.17 7.53
C LEU A 161 5.56 -5.24 8.20
N ILE A 162 6.64 -5.83 8.72
CA ILE A 162 7.74 -5.12 9.35
C ILE A 162 8.97 -5.23 8.45
N ILE A 163 9.39 -4.10 7.90
CA ILE A 163 10.53 -4.03 6.96
C ILE A 163 11.85 -4.11 7.71
N GLU A 164 12.04 -3.26 8.72
CA GLU A 164 13.20 -3.27 9.61
C GLU A 164 12.75 -2.88 11.02
N ALA A 165 13.37 -3.48 12.04
CA ALA A 165 13.15 -3.16 13.42
C ALA A 165 14.37 -3.54 14.26
N GLY A 166 14.95 -2.58 14.97
CA GLY A 166 15.87 -2.89 16.08
C GLY A 166 15.11 -3.45 17.29
N GLU A 167 15.82 -3.96 18.28
CA GLU A 167 15.22 -4.64 19.46
C GLU A 167 14.23 -3.77 20.25
N LYS A 168 14.42 -2.45 20.25
CA LYS A 168 13.57 -1.47 20.95
C LYS A 168 12.73 -0.63 19.99
N SER A 169 12.49 -1.13 18.77
CA SER A 169 11.72 -0.38 17.76
C SER A 169 10.25 -0.26 18.14
N GLY A 170 9.66 0.91 17.90
CA GLY A 170 8.22 1.12 18.05
C GLY A 170 7.37 0.27 17.10
N SER A 171 7.91 -0.17 15.97
CA SER A 171 7.24 -1.10 15.04
C SER A 171 6.94 -2.47 15.68
N LEU A 172 7.73 -2.90 16.66
CA LEU A 172 7.48 -4.14 17.42
C LEU A 172 6.24 -4.03 18.31
N ILE A 173 5.84 -2.82 18.70
CA ILE A 173 4.57 -2.58 19.41
C ILE A 173 3.41 -2.88 18.46
N THR A 174 3.48 -2.41 17.22
CA THR A 174 2.47 -2.68 16.19
C THR A 174 2.36 -4.18 15.89
N ALA A 175 3.49 -4.88 15.83
CA ALA A 175 3.55 -6.34 15.68
C ALA A 175 2.78 -7.06 16.80
N GLU A 176 3.00 -6.64 18.05
CA GLU A 176 2.33 -7.24 19.20
C GLU A 176 0.83 -6.90 19.23
N LEU A 177 0.45 -5.69 18.82
CA LEU A 177 -0.96 -5.31 18.67
C LEU A 177 -1.66 -6.18 17.62
N ALA A 178 -1.04 -6.42 16.46
CA ALA A 178 -1.58 -7.30 15.44
C ALA A 178 -1.76 -8.74 15.92
N ARG A 179 -0.78 -9.29 16.65
CA ARG A 179 -0.91 -10.63 17.26
C ARG A 179 -2.08 -10.72 18.23
N LYS A 180 -2.30 -9.69 19.06
CA LYS A 180 -3.45 -9.62 19.98
C LYS A 180 -4.79 -9.58 19.23
N LEU A 181 -4.81 -8.98 18.05
CA LEU A 181 -5.96 -8.98 17.13
C LEU A 181 -6.06 -10.27 16.30
N LYS A 182 -5.20 -11.27 16.57
CA LYS A 182 -5.10 -12.53 15.79
C LYS A 182 -4.82 -12.30 14.30
N LYS A 183 -4.21 -11.17 13.96
CA LYS A 183 -3.81 -10.85 12.60
C LYS A 183 -2.41 -11.39 12.29
N PRO A 184 -2.14 -11.77 11.04
CA PRO A 184 -0.79 -12.15 10.62
C PRO A 184 0.22 -11.04 10.89
N VAL A 185 1.39 -11.43 11.36
CA VAL A 185 2.58 -10.57 11.40
C VAL A 185 3.58 -11.14 10.42
N PHE A 186 4.12 -10.26 9.59
CA PHE A 186 5.11 -10.54 8.59
C PHE A 186 6.37 -9.76 8.92
N ALA A 187 7.53 -10.37 8.72
CA ALA A 187 8.80 -9.71 8.97
C ALA A 187 9.79 -10.05 7.86
N VAL A 188 10.48 -9.03 7.37
CA VAL A 188 11.56 -9.18 6.40
C VAL A 188 12.82 -9.62 7.16
N PRO A 189 13.45 -10.74 6.77
CA PRO A 189 14.71 -11.16 7.36
C PRO A 189 15.82 -10.19 6.93
N GLY A 190 16.82 -9.99 7.77
CA GLY A 190 17.95 -9.12 7.41
C GLY A 190 19.30 -9.64 7.92
N PRO A 191 20.41 -8.99 7.52
CA PRO A 191 21.74 -9.41 7.95
C PRO A 191 21.83 -9.45 9.49
N ILE A 192 22.35 -10.55 10.05
CA ILE A 192 22.53 -10.68 11.51
C ILE A 192 23.52 -9.67 12.09
N THR A 193 24.33 -9.04 11.24
CA THR A 193 25.27 -7.97 11.58
C THR A 193 24.59 -6.58 11.64
N SER A 194 23.36 -6.45 11.15
CA SER A 194 22.60 -5.20 11.19
C SER A 194 21.73 -5.13 12.45
N SER A 195 22.04 -4.16 13.32
CA SER A 195 21.22 -3.90 14.51
C SER A 195 19.79 -3.44 14.16
N ALA A 196 19.60 -2.87 12.96
CA ALA A 196 18.28 -2.49 12.44
C ALA A 196 17.39 -3.71 12.09
N CYS A 197 17.96 -4.91 11.98
CA CYS A 197 17.25 -6.15 11.65
C CYS A 197 17.08 -7.08 12.87
N ALA A 198 17.64 -6.73 14.03
CA ALA A 198 17.64 -7.61 15.20
C ALA A 198 16.22 -7.99 15.67
N GLY A 199 15.29 -7.02 15.65
CA GLY A 199 13.90 -7.22 16.02
C GLY A 199 13.11 -8.04 15.00
N THR A 200 13.28 -7.80 13.70
CA THR A 200 12.61 -8.60 12.65
C THR A 200 13.10 -10.04 12.69
N ASN A 201 14.41 -10.26 12.73
CA ASN A 201 15.00 -11.59 12.84
C ASN A 201 14.55 -12.32 14.12
N LYS A 202 14.44 -11.62 15.25
CA LYS A 202 13.92 -12.19 16.50
C LYS A 202 12.47 -12.63 16.37
N LEU A 203 11.60 -11.81 15.78
CA LEU A 203 10.20 -12.18 15.56
C LEU A 203 10.07 -13.44 14.69
N ILE A 204 10.89 -13.56 13.65
CA ILE A 204 10.92 -14.74 12.78
C ILE A 204 11.41 -15.96 13.58
N LYS A 205 12.54 -15.84 14.29
CA LYS A 205 13.14 -16.92 15.08
C LYS A 205 12.17 -17.47 16.14
N GLU A 206 11.38 -16.60 16.76
CA GLU A 206 10.39 -16.96 17.79
C GLU A 206 9.08 -17.53 17.20
N GLY A 207 8.98 -17.66 15.87
CA GLY A 207 7.73 -18.06 15.20
C GLY A 207 6.60 -17.04 15.38
N ARG A 208 6.94 -15.79 15.72
CA ARG A 208 5.97 -14.73 15.99
C ARG A 208 5.58 -13.93 14.76
N ALA A 209 6.40 -14.00 13.72
CA ALA A 209 6.14 -13.45 12.40
C ALA A 209 6.46 -14.49 11.32
N LYS A 210 5.71 -14.48 10.23
CA LYS A 210 6.05 -15.19 9.00
C LYS A 210 7.18 -14.44 8.30
N MET A 211 8.19 -15.17 7.85
CA MET A 211 9.28 -14.60 7.04
C MET A 211 8.72 -14.17 5.68
N VAL A 212 9.15 -13.01 5.20
CA VAL A 212 8.80 -12.50 3.86
C VAL A 212 10.05 -12.33 3.02
N LEU A 213 10.09 -13.03 1.90
CA LEU A 213 11.11 -12.94 0.87
C LEU A 213 10.54 -12.34 -0.42
N ASN A 214 9.24 -12.45 -0.65
CA ASN A 214 8.51 -11.87 -1.78
C ASN A 214 7.06 -11.56 -1.39
N THR A 215 6.32 -10.88 -2.28
CA THR A 215 4.91 -10.50 -2.07
C THR A 215 3.97 -11.70 -1.94
N GLY A 216 4.31 -12.82 -2.59
CA GLY A 216 3.57 -14.08 -2.49
C GLY A 216 3.48 -14.59 -1.06
N ASP A 217 4.51 -14.41 -0.22
CA ASP A 217 4.50 -14.81 1.21
C ASP A 217 3.41 -14.08 2.02
N ILE A 218 2.96 -12.92 1.54
CA ILE A 218 1.92 -12.11 2.16
C ILE A 218 0.54 -12.49 1.60
N VAL A 219 0.39 -12.49 0.27
CA VAL A 219 -0.91 -12.63 -0.41
C VAL A 219 -1.39 -14.09 -0.44
N SER A 220 -0.49 -15.06 -0.63
CA SER A 220 -0.85 -16.50 -0.65
C SER A 220 -1.38 -17.00 0.70
N SER A 221 -1.03 -16.31 1.79
CA SER A 221 -1.38 -16.70 3.16
C SER A 221 -2.89 -16.66 3.47
N GLN A 222 -3.70 -16.16 2.54
CA GLN A 222 -5.16 -16.01 2.64
C GLN A 222 -5.94 -16.98 1.72
N GLY A 223 -5.27 -17.88 0.99
CA GLY A 223 -5.95 -18.77 0.02
C GLY A 223 -6.50 -18.03 -1.21
N LEU A 224 -6.09 -16.78 -1.41
CA LEU A 224 -6.36 -16.04 -2.63
C LEU A 224 -5.41 -16.59 -3.72
N PRO A 225 -5.92 -16.98 -4.91
CA PRO A 225 -5.06 -17.40 -6.00
C PRO A 225 -4.07 -16.26 -6.29
N LEU A 226 -2.78 -16.57 -6.25
CA LEU A 226 -1.75 -15.65 -6.72
C LEU A 226 -2.10 -15.30 -8.16
N ARG A 227 -2.33 -14.02 -8.45
CA ARG A 227 -2.23 -13.57 -9.83
C ARG A 227 -0.77 -13.81 -10.21
N THR A 228 -0.55 -14.69 -11.18
CA THR A 228 0.79 -15.01 -11.64
C THR A 228 1.47 -13.72 -12.13
N GLN A 229 2.80 -13.64 -11.98
CA GLN A 229 3.62 -12.50 -12.39
C GLN A 229 3.42 -12.06 -13.87
N GLU A 230 2.73 -12.86 -14.68
CA GLU A 230 2.29 -12.51 -16.03
C GLU A 230 1.24 -11.39 -16.08
N GLU A 231 0.40 -11.20 -15.05
CA GLU A 231 -0.63 -10.14 -15.06
C GLU A 231 -0.11 -8.74 -14.68
N VAL A 232 1.00 -8.66 -13.93
CA VAL A 232 1.56 -7.39 -13.42
C VAL A 232 2.35 -6.62 -14.50
N LEU A 233 2.69 -7.28 -15.61
CA LEU A 233 3.31 -6.65 -16.78
C LEU A 233 2.31 -6.27 -17.88
N LYS A 234 1.01 -6.10 -17.57
CA LYS A 234 0.07 -5.49 -18.51
C LYS A 234 0.36 -3.99 -18.60
N ASN A 235 1.14 -3.61 -19.60
CA ASN A 235 1.19 -2.24 -20.09
C ASN A 235 -0.27 -1.77 -20.28
N PRO A 236 -0.70 -0.62 -19.75
CA PRO A 236 -2.08 -0.14 -19.91
C PRO A 236 -2.55 -0.14 -21.38
N VAL A 237 -1.61 0.06 -22.30
CA VAL A 237 -1.85 -0.03 -23.75
C VAL A 237 -2.13 -1.46 -24.21
N GLU A 238 -1.44 -2.48 -23.67
CA GLU A 238 -1.74 -3.90 -23.96
C GLU A 238 -3.17 -4.27 -23.54
N SER A 239 -3.65 -3.78 -22.39
CA SER A 239 -5.04 -4.02 -21.96
C SER A 239 -6.05 -3.40 -22.94
N ASN A 240 -5.82 -2.14 -23.33
CA ASN A 240 -6.70 -1.45 -24.27
C ASN A 240 -6.70 -2.12 -25.66
N ILE A 241 -5.56 -2.65 -26.11
CA ILE A 241 -5.47 -3.42 -27.37
C ILE A 241 -6.29 -4.71 -27.26
N LEU A 242 -6.17 -5.46 -26.16
CA LEU A 242 -6.98 -6.67 -25.94
C LEU A 242 -8.47 -6.37 -25.93
N ASP A 243 -8.89 -5.28 -25.28
CA ASP A 243 -10.30 -4.86 -25.23
C ASP A 243 -10.84 -4.52 -26.63
N LEU A 244 -10.03 -3.85 -27.48
CA LEU A 244 -10.40 -3.56 -28.87
C LEU A 244 -10.50 -4.84 -29.71
N LEU A 245 -9.54 -5.75 -29.58
CA LEU A 245 -9.47 -7.00 -30.35
C LEU A 245 -10.51 -8.03 -29.91
N ALA A 246 -10.96 -7.98 -28.65
CA ALA A 246 -12.06 -8.79 -28.15
C ALA A 246 -13.40 -8.44 -28.80
N ALA A 247 -13.57 -7.19 -29.26
CA ALA A 247 -14.78 -6.75 -29.95
C ALA A 247 -14.77 -7.12 -31.44
N GLU A 248 -13.62 -6.94 -32.12
CA GLU A 248 -13.47 -7.28 -33.54
C GLU A 248 -11.97 -7.43 -33.93
N PRO A 249 -11.63 -8.25 -34.94
CA PRO A 249 -10.27 -8.33 -35.47
C PRO A 249 -9.87 -7.06 -36.23
N LEU A 250 -8.77 -6.45 -35.81
CA LEU A 250 -8.28 -5.17 -36.32
C LEU A 250 -6.85 -5.28 -36.87
N THR A 251 -6.54 -4.42 -37.83
CA THR A 251 -5.18 -4.19 -38.33
C THR A 251 -4.40 -3.26 -37.40
N THR A 252 -3.07 -3.24 -37.54
CA THR A 252 -2.19 -2.30 -36.81
C THR A 252 -2.62 -0.84 -36.95
N ASP A 253 -3.00 -0.42 -38.16
CA ASP A 253 -3.44 0.94 -38.47
C ASP A 253 -4.74 1.30 -37.74
N GLU A 254 -5.71 0.38 -37.72
CA GLU A 254 -6.99 0.59 -37.05
C GLU A 254 -6.81 0.69 -35.53
N ILE A 255 -5.93 -0.13 -34.94
CA ILE A 255 -5.61 -0.09 -33.52
C ILE A 255 -4.92 1.23 -33.16
N ALA A 256 -3.92 1.65 -33.95
CA ALA A 256 -3.22 2.92 -33.75
C ALA A 256 -4.17 4.12 -33.84
N HIS A 257 -5.09 4.10 -34.81
CA HIS A 257 -6.11 5.12 -34.96
C HIS A 257 -7.10 5.16 -33.78
N LYS A 258 -7.63 4.00 -33.35
CA LYS A 258 -8.59 3.95 -32.23
C LYS A 258 -7.98 4.35 -30.89
N LEU A 259 -6.70 4.05 -30.66
CA LEU A 259 -5.99 4.41 -29.43
C LEU A 259 -5.32 5.78 -29.47
N SER A 260 -5.32 6.45 -30.63
CA SER A 260 -4.61 7.73 -30.84
C SER A 260 -3.11 7.65 -30.48
N LEU A 261 -2.48 6.52 -30.81
CA LEU A 261 -1.07 6.24 -30.52
C LEU A 261 -0.25 6.10 -31.82
N ASN A 262 1.07 6.22 -31.68
CA ASN A 262 1.98 6.09 -32.81
C ASN A 262 2.01 4.64 -33.31
N ILE A 263 1.93 4.44 -34.64
CA ILE A 263 1.98 3.13 -35.28
C ILE A 263 3.24 2.32 -34.91
N ILE A 264 4.38 2.99 -34.69
CA ILE A 264 5.65 2.33 -34.29
C ILE A 264 5.52 1.74 -32.90
N GLU A 265 4.89 2.48 -31.97
CA GLU A 265 4.66 2.05 -30.60
C GLU A 265 3.67 0.86 -30.56
N ILE A 266 2.58 0.95 -31.32
CA ILE A 266 1.60 -0.13 -31.46
C ILE A 266 2.24 -1.38 -32.09
N SER A 267 3.06 -1.23 -33.12
CA SER A 267 3.73 -2.36 -33.79
C SER A 267 4.67 -3.11 -32.84
N GLN A 268 5.41 -2.38 -31.99
CA GLN A 268 6.29 -2.98 -30.99
C GLN A 268 5.49 -3.78 -29.95
N ILE A 269 4.39 -3.20 -29.46
CA ILE A 269 3.52 -3.84 -28.47
C ILE A 269 2.85 -5.10 -29.05
N LEU A 270 2.29 -5.02 -30.26
CA LEU A 270 1.66 -6.17 -30.93
C LEU A 270 2.66 -7.31 -31.19
N THR A 271 3.90 -6.99 -31.55
CA THR A 271 4.97 -7.99 -31.72
C THR A 271 5.24 -8.74 -30.41
N ILE A 272 5.31 -8.01 -29.29
CA ILE A 272 5.53 -8.59 -27.96
C ILE A 272 4.33 -9.44 -27.53
N MET A 273 3.11 -8.97 -27.77
CA MET A 273 1.87 -9.70 -27.45
C MET A 273 1.75 -11.00 -28.26
N ALA A 274 2.10 -10.99 -29.55
CA ALA A 274 2.13 -12.19 -30.38
C ALA A 274 3.15 -13.23 -29.86
N ILE A 275 4.33 -12.79 -29.41
CA ILE A 275 5.33 -13.68 -28.78
C ILE A 275 4.82 -14.25 -27.45
N LYS A 276 4.08 -13.46 -26.67
CA LYS A 276 3.42 -13.90 -25.43
C LYS A 276 2.22 -14.82 -25.70
N ASN A 277 1.87 -15.05 -26.96
CA ASN A 277 0.73 -15.86 -27.40
C ASN A 277 -0.61 -15.36 -26.83
N THR A 278 -0.75 -14.04 -26.63
CA THR A 278 -2.00 -13.41 -26.20
C THR A 278 -2.86 -12.92 -27.36
N ILE A 279 -2.24 -12.77 -28.54
CA ILE A 279 -2.90 -12.44 -29.80
C ILE A 279 -2.25 -13.24 -30.94
N GLU A 280 -2.99 -13.54 -32.00
CA GLU A 280 -2.49 -14.11 -33.24
C GLU A 280 -2.70 -13.14 -34.40
N GLU A 281 -1.85 -13.21 -35.43
CA GLU A 281 -1.99 -12.43 -36.65
C GLU A 281 -2.39 -13.36 -37.80
N GLU A 282 -3.51 -13.05 -38.46
CA GLU A 282 -3.97 -13.75 -39.64
C GLU A 282 -4.44 -12.75 -40.70
N ASN A 283 -3.85 -12.81 -41.90
CA ASN A 283 -4.17 -11.97 -43.05
C ASN A 283 -4.10 -10.45 -42.75
N GLY A 284 -3.12 -10.00 -41.96
CA GLY A 284 -2.87 -8.61 -41.61
C GLY A 284 -3.75 -8.08 -40.47
N LYS A 285 -4.58 -8.93 -39.86
CA LYS A 285 -5.42 -8.60 -38.70
C LYS A 285 -5.00 -9.39 -37.49
N TYR A 286 -5.16 -8.79 -36.32
CA TYR A 286 -4.89 -9.41 -35.03
C TYR A 286 -6.18 -9.94 -34.41
N TYR A 287 -6.07 -11.08 -33.74
CA TYR A 287 -7.15 -11.77 -33.03
C TYR A 287 -6.69 -12.07 -31.61
N VAL A 288 -7.60 -12.07 -30.64
CA VAL A 288 -7.30 -12.54 -29.28
C VAL A 288 -7.34 -14.07 -29.28
N ILE A 289 -6.34 -14.70 -28.66
CA ILE A 289 -6.24 -16.15 -28.46
C ILE A 289 -6.88 -16.55 -27.12
#